data_AF-A0A1G5EIT7-F1
#
_entry.id   AF-A0A1G5EIT7-F1
#
_cell.length_a   1.000
_cell.length_b   1.000
_cell.length_c   1.000
_cell.angle_alpha   90.00
_cell.angle_beta   90.00
_cell.angle_gamma   90.00
#
_symmetry.space_group_name_H-M   'P 1'
#
loop_
_entity.id
_entity.type
_entity.pdbx_description
1 polymer ?
#
loop_
_entity_poly.entity_id
_entity_poly.type
_entity_poly.pdbx_seq_one_letter_code
_entity_poly.pdbx_strand_id
1 'polypeptide(L)'
;MATAEKQDVTLKTMCENLAAFAVDREDIKQLLATLPENDDVKTVTVEYELQLLKIISAGWAISVYMDGKKEKESLAEHFWLIIREFSKNLSETLHLTTGADVDYFETLKKRLNTYLAAMEKTGSGEATQAVGPEFARLCGSPDNAFVTLNGARIFHLTVTAVQEYVGSVKIVTESA
;
A
#
# COMPACT_ATOMS: atom_id res chain seq x y z
N MET A 1 17.55 -28.40 6.31
CA MET A 1 16.57 -27.32 6.16
C MET A 1 15.90 -27.54 4.83
N ALA A 2 14.60 -27.84 4.80
CA ALA A 2 13.88 -28.06 3.55
C ALA A 2 13.81 -26.73 2.80
N THR A 3 14.37 -26.68 1.59
CA THR A 3 14.13 -25.60 0.64
C THR A 3 12.64 -25.63 0.34
N ALA A 4 11.88 -24.66 0.83
CA ALA A 4 10.49 -24.49 0.41
C ALA A 4 10.50 -24.33 -1.12
N GLU A 5 9.82 -25.23 -1.84
CA GLU A 5 9.68 -25.11 -3.29
C GLU A 5 8.97 -23.80 -3.61
N LYS A 6 9.60 -22.98 -4.46
CA LYS A 6 8.99 -21.73 -4.90
C LYS A 6 7.80 -22.04 -5.80
N GLN A 7 6.72 -21.31 -5.62
CA GLN A 7 5.55 -21.43 -6.48
C GLN A 7 5.84 -20.78 -7.83
N ASP A 8 5.68 -21.54 -8.92
CA ASP A 8 5.74 -20.99 -10.27
C ASP A 8 4.48 -20.17 -10.55
N VAL A 9 4.66 -18.90 -10.92
CA VAL A 9 3.58 -17.97 -11.26
C VAL A 9 3.93 -17.19 -12.52
N THR A 10 2.92 -16.79 -13.29
CA THR A 10 3.13 -15.86 -14.40
C THR A 10 3.32 -14.44 -13.86
N LEU A 11 3.94 -13.56 -14.65
CA LEU A 11 4.06 -12.14 -14.31
C LEU A 11 2.69 -11.51 -14.07
N LYS A 12 1.72 -11.84 -14.93
CA LYS A 12 0.33 -11.36 -14.82
C LYS A 12 -0.31 -11.78 -13.50
N THR A 13 -0.25 -13.07 -13.15
CA THR A 13 -0.81 -13.59 -11.89
C THR A 13 -0.14 -12.94 -10.68
N MET A 14 1.18 -12.74 -10.73
CA MET A 14 1.90 -12.03 -9.67
C MET A 14 1.38 -10.60 -9.48
N CYS A 15 1.19 -9.84 -10.58
CA CYS A 15 0.61 -8.49 -10.55
C CYS A 15 -0.80 -8.48 -9.96
N GLU A 16 -1.68 -9.38 -10.43
CA GLU A 16 -3.07 -9.48 -9.98
C GLU A 16 -3.16 -9.77 -8.49
N ASN A 17 -2.34 -10.71 -7.98
CA ASN A 17 -2.29 -11.04 -6.57
C ASN A 17 -1.81 -9.88 -5.71
N LEU A 18 -0.75 -9.19 -6.13
CA LEU A 18 -0.21 -8.02 -5.42
C LEU A 18 -1.20 -6.84 -5.42
N ALA A 19 -1.89 -6.60 -6.53
CA ALA A 19 -2.90 -5.56 -6.62
C ALA A 19 -4.14 -5.89 -5.77
N ALA A 20 -4.62 -7.13 -5.82
CA ALA A 20 -5.73 -7.60 -5.00
C ALA A 20 -5.41 -7.46 -3.50
N PHE A 21 -4.20 -7.86 -3.09
CA PHE A 21 -3.71 -7.66 -1.73
C PHE A 21 -3.70 -6.17 -1.33
N ALA A 22 -3.21 -5.29 -2.20
CA ALA A 22 -3.08 -3.86 -1.93
C ALA A 22 -4.44 -3.16 -1.72
N VAL A 23 -5.48 -3.57 -2.45
CA VAL A 23 -6.83 -2.99 -2.34
C VAL A 23 -7.72 -3.67 -1.30
N ASP A 24 -7.29 -4.82 -0.78
CA ASP A 24 -8.00 -5.52 0.29
C ASP A 24 -8.00 -4.74 1.60
N ARG A 25 -9.13 -4.79 2.32
CA ARG A 25 -9.41 -4.01 3.53
C ARG A 25 -9.39 -4.82 4.82
N GLU A 26 -9.10 -6.12 4.80
CA GLU A 26 -9.23 -6.96 5.98
C GLU A 26 -8.27 -6.52 7.11
N ASP A 27 -7.00 -6.30 6.77
CA ASP A 27 -6.00 -5.80 7.72
C ASP A 27 -6.37 -4.43 8.30
N ILE A 28 -6.97 -3.56 7.45
CA ILE A 28 -7.38 -2.22 7.85
C ILE A 28 -8.47 -2.30 8.91
N LYS A 29 -9.46 -3.17 8.74
CA LYS A 29 -10.53 -3.36 9.75
C LYS A 29 -9.97 -3.82 11.09
N GLN A 30 -8.98 -4.72 11.06
CA GLN A 30 -8.32 -5.20 12.28
C GLN A 30 -7.55 -4.06 12.99
N LEU A 31 -6.87 -3.21 12.22
CA LEU A 31 -6.15 -2.05 12.74
C LEU A 31 -7.10 -1.01 13.34
N LEU A 32 -8.21 -0.70 12.67
CA LEU A 32 -9.22 0.24 13.16
C LEU A 32 -9.84 -0.22 14.48
N ALA A 33 -10.02 -1.53 14.68
CA ALA A 33 -10.52 -2.09 15.93
C ALA A 33 -9.58 -1.86 17.14
N THR A 34 -8.33 -1.43 16.90
CA THR A 34 -7.37 -1.07 17.96
C THR A 34 -7.42 0.41 18.35
N LEU A 35 -8.15 1.24 17.61
CA LEU A 35 -8.28 2.65 17.93
C LEU A 35 -9.19 2.82 19.16
N PRO A 36 -8.83 3.69 20.11
CA PRO A 36 -9.71 4.02 21.20
C PRO A 36 -10.97 4.71 20.68
N GLU A 37 -12.12 4.42 21.29
CA GLU A 37 -13.38 5.15 21.12
C GLU A 37 -13.26 6.54 21.75
N ASN A 38 -12.49 7.43 21.12
CA ASN A 38 -12.31 8.80 21.56
C ASN A 38 -12.75 9.75 20.44
N ASP A 39 -13.56 10.75 20.78
CA ASP A 39 -14.21 11.64 19.81
C ASP A 39 -13.23 12.46 18.95
N ASP A 40 -11.97 12.57 19.38
CA ASP A 40 -10.91 13.29 18.66
C ASP A 40 -10.38 12.55 17.41
N VAL A 41 -10.62 11.25 17.28
CA VAL A 41 -10.14 10.45 16.13
C VAL A 41 -11.26 10.21 15.13
N LYS A 42 -11.10 10.76 13.93
CA LYS A 42 -12.04 10.52 12.82
C LYS A 42 -11.74 9.18 12.17
N THR A 43 -12.35 8.10 12.66
CA THR A 43 -12.14 6.72 12.16
C THR A 43 -12.28 6.59 10.65
N VAL A 44 -13.24 7.29 10.03
CA VAL A 44 -13.42 7.32 8.57
C VAL A 44 -12.20 7.89 7.83
N THR A 45 -11.60 8.95 8.38
CA THR A 45 -10.37 9.53 7.82
C THR A 45 -9.19 8.58 7.98
N VAL A 46 -9.08 7.93 9.15
CA VAL A 46 -8.02 6.94 9.40
C VAL A 46 -8.15 5.75 8.46
N GLU A 47 -9.36 5.20 8.26
CA GLU A 47 -9.60 4.11 7.30
C GLU A 47 -9.18 4.50 5.89
N TYR A 48 -9.58 5.69 5.44
CA TYR A 48 -9.26 6.20 4.11
C TYR A 48 -7.76 6.35 3.90
N GLU A 49 -7.06 6.97 4.85
CA GLU A 49 -5.61 7.14 4.76
C GLU A 49 -4.87 5.79 4.89
N LEU A 50 -5.37 4.83 5.68
CA LEU A 50 -4.79 3.48 5.78
C LEU A 50 -4.86 2.76 4.43
N GLN A 51 -5.98 2.88 3.72
CA GLN A 51 -6.14 2.28 2.39
C GLN A 51 -5.18 2.89 1.36
N LEU A 52 -5.03 4.22 1.37
CA LEU A 52 -4.06 4.90 0.51
C LEU A 52 -2.64 4.44 0.85
N LEU A 53 -2.28 4.41 2.13
CA LEU A 53 -0.96 3.98 2.58
C LEU A 53 -0.67 2.53 2.21
N LYS A 54 -1.62 1.60 2.33
CA LYS A 54 -1.45 0.19 1.92
C LYS A 54 -1.11 0.07 0.43
N ILE A 55 -1.86 0.75 -0.44
CA ILE A 55 -1.61 0.74 -1.89
C ILE A 55 -0.21 1.30 -2.22
N ILE A 56 0.13 2.44 -1.62
CA ILE A 56 1.42 3.12 -1.83
C ILE A 56 2.57 2.24 -1.34
N SER A 57 2.43 1.64 -0.16
CA SER A 57 3.44 0.77 0.44
C SER A 57 3.69 -0.45 -0.42
N ALA A 58 2.65 -1.05 -1.00
CA ALA A 58 2.78 -2.19 -1.91
C ALA A 58 3.55 -1.80 -3.19
N GLY A 59 3.17 -0.71 -3.86
CA GLY A 59 3.86 -0.24 -5.07
C GLY A 59 5.32 0.15 -4.82
N TRP A 60 5.61 0.77 -3.67
CA TRP A 60 6.96 1.08 -3.25
C TRP A 60 7.77 -0.19 -2.95
N ALA A 61 7.22 -1.13 -2.18
CA ALA A 61 7.87 -2.38 -1.82
C ALA A 61 8.18 -3.23 -3.06
N ILE A 62 7.27 -3.31 -4.03
CA ILE A 62 7.51 -3.96 -5.33
C ILE A 62 8.77 -3.37 -5.98
N SER A 63 8.88 -2.05 -6.04
CA SER A 63 10.00 -1.36 -6.67
C SER A 63 11.35 -1.65 -5.98
N VAL A 64 11.33 -1.84 -4.65
CA VAL A 64 12.49 -2.18 -3.82
C VAL A 64 12.88 -3.65 -3.98
N TYR A 65 11.95 -4.59 -3.82
CA TYR A 65 12.27 -6.03 -3.79
C TYR A 65 12.41 -6.67 -5.19
N MET A 66 12.00 -5.96 -6.23
CA MET A 66 12.29 -6.33 -7.61
C MET A 66 13.54 -5.66 -8.16
N ASP A 67 14.28 -4.89 -7.35
CA ASP A 67 15.49 -4.21 -7.84
C ASP A 67 16.51 -5.18 -8.41
N GLY A 68 17.09 -4.83 -9.56
CA GLY A 68 17.99 -5.68 -10.33
C GLY A 68 17.36 -6.86 -11.08
N LYS A 69 16.03 -7.07 -11.00
CA LYS A 69 15.33 -8.11 -11.78
C LYS A 69 14.80 -7.56 -13.10
N LYS A 70 14.89 -8.36 -14.17
CA LYS A 70 14.43 -7.98 -15.52
C LYS A 70 12.93 -7.72 -15.58
N GLU A 71 12.16 -8.34 -14.70
CA GLU A 71 10.69 -8.23 -14.64
C GLU A 71 10.19 -6.98 -13.90
N LYS A 72 11.08 -6.21 -13.26
CA LYS A 72 10.72 -5.07 -12.40
C LYS A 72 9.81 -4.06 -13.10
N GLU A 73 10.23 -3.57 -14.27
CA GLU A 73 9.51 -2.54 -15.00
C GLU A 73 8.12 -3.02 -15.41
N SER A 74 8.05 -4.20 -16.02
CA SER A 74 6.77 -4.80 -16.42
C SER A 74 5.86 -5.06 -15.22
N LEU A 75 6.37 -5.60 -14.11
CA LEU A 75 5.56 -5.85 -12.92
C LEU A 75 5.02 -4.55 -12.32
N ALA A 76 5.87 -3.53 -12.18
CA ALA A 76 5.48 -2.23 -11.62
C ALA A 76 4.45 -1.51 -12.51
N GLU A 77 4.65 -1.51 -13.83
CA GLU A 77 3.72 -0.93 -14.79
C GLU A 77 2.34 -1.59 -14.70
N HIS A 78 2.29 -2.93 -14.75
CA HIS A 78 1.03 -3.67 -14.69
C HIS A 78 0.33 -3.50 -13.33
N PHE A 79 1.08 -3.48 -12.23
CA PHE A 79 0.52 -3.17 -10.91
C PHE A 79 -0.17 -1.79 -10.91
N TRP A 80 0.52 -0.75 -11.37
CA TRP A 80 -0.05 0.61 -11.38
C TRP A 80 -1.20 0.78 -12.37
N LEU A 81 -1.23 0.02 -13.47
CA LEU A 81 -2.37 -0.04 -14.38
C LEU A 81 -3.62 -0.58 -13.68
N ILE A 82 -3.49 -1.69 -12.95
CA ILE A 82 -4.61 -2.26 -12.16
C ILE A 82 -5.08 -1.26 -11.10
N ILE A 83 -4.15 -0.63 -10.36
CA ILE A 83 -4.48 0.38 -9.36
C ILE A 83 -5.15 1.61 -9.98
N ARG A 84 -4.73 2.03 -11.17
CA ARG A 84 -5.37 3.14 -11.90
C ARG A 84 -6.81 2.81 -12.29
N GLU A 85 -7.06 1.61 -12.79
CA GLU A 85 -8.41 1.15 -13.12
C GLU A 85 -9.30 1.07 -11.88
N PHE A 86 -8.79 0.48 -10.79
CA PHE A 86 -9.46 0.48 -9.49
C PHE A 86 -9.81 1.90 -9.02
N SER A 87 -8.85 2.82 -9.11
CA SER A 87 -9.01 4.22 -8.70
C SER A 87 -10.07 4.96 -9.53
N LYS A 88 -10.13 4.68 -10.84
CA LYS A 88 -11.15 5.22 -11.74
C LYS A 88 -12.54 4.75 -11.32
N ASN A 89 -12.71 3.44 -11.13
CA ASN A 89 -13.99 2.86 -10.71
C ASN A 89 -14.47 3.41 -9.36
N LEU A 90 -13.55 3.60 -8.41
CA LEU A 90 -13.86 4.21 -7.12
C LEU A 90 -14.28 5.68 -7.23
N SER A 91 -13.56 6.46 -8.05
CA SER A 91 -13.85 7.88 -8.28
C SER A 91 -15.22 8.07 -8.94
N GLU A 92 -15.53 7.27 -9.95
CA GLU A 92 -16.85 7.25 -10.61
C GLU A 92 -17.96 6.87 -9.63
N THR A 93 -17.75 5.83 -8.83
CA THR A 93 -18.73 5.40 -7.81
C THR A 93 -19.00 6.50 -6.78
N LEU A 94 -17.95 7.19 -6.33
CA LEU A 94 -18.08 8.29 -5.37
C LEU A 94 -18.83 9.48 -5.97
N HIS A 95 -18.51 9.85 -7.22
CA HIS A 95 -19.23 10.90 -7.94
C HIS A 95 -20.73 10.58 -8.07
N LEU A 96 -21.08 9.34 -8.43
CA LEU A 96 -22.46 8.91 -8.58
C LEU A 96 -23.24 8.87 -7.26
N THR A 97 -22.57 8.61 -6.13
CA THR A 97 -23.22 8.41 -4.82
C THR A 97 -23.26 9.67 -3.96
N THR A 98 -22.23 10.52 -4.01
CA THR A 98 -22.13 11.72 -3.17
C THR A 98 -22.06 13.03 -3.95
N GLY A 99 -21.97 12.97 -5.29
CA GLY A 99 -21.74 14.14 -6.14
C GLY A 99 -20.33 14.72 -6.02
N ALA A 100 -19.44 14.08 -5.25
CA ALA A 100 -18.10 14.58 -5.03
C ALA A 100 -17.20 14.22 -6.21
N ASP A 101 -16.50 15.22 -6.76
CA ASP A 101 -15.50 15.02 -7.81
C ASP A 101 -14.12 14.83 -7.16
N VAL A 102 -13.81 13.58 -6.82
CA VAL A 102 -12.55 13.20 -6.16
C VAL A 102 -11.78 12.29 -7.10
N ASP A 103 -10.62 12.76 -7.55
CA ASP A 103 -9.66 11.91 -8.26
C ASP A 103 -8.82 11.12 -7.25
N TYR A 104 -9.18 9.85 -7.09
CA TYR A 104 -8.50 8.95 -6.17
C TYR A 104 -7.05 8.66 -6.61
N PHE A 105 -6.79 8.57 -7.91
CA PHE A 105 -5.44 8.26 -8.42
C PHE A 105 -4.49 9.46 -8.25
N GLU A 106 -4.96 10.68 -8.49
CA GLU A 106 -4.19 11.89 -8.16
C GLU A 106 -3.90 11.99 -6.67
N THR A 107 -4.84 11.56 -5.82
CA THR A 107 -4.62 11.53 -4.37
C THR A 107 -3.53 10.52 -3.99
N LEU A 108 -3.55 9.31 -4.55
CA LEU A 108 -2.48 8.32 -4.38
C LEU A 108 -1.11 8.88 -4.78
N LYS A 109 -1.00 9.54 -5.94
CA LYS A 109 0.25 10.15 -6.40
C LYS A 109 0.77 11.23 -5.44
N LYS A 110 -0.11 12.12 -4.98
CA LYS A 110 0.25 13.15 -4.00
C LYS A 110 0.76 12.53 -2.70
N ARG A 111 0.07 11.52 -2.20
CA ARG A 111 0.44 10.80 -0.96
C ARG A 111 1.76 10.05 -1.10
N LEU A 112 1.99 9.39 -2.24
CA LEU A 112 3.28 8.74 -2.53
C LEU A 112 4.43 9.75 -2.42
N ASN A 113 4.31 10.91 -3.08
CA ASN A 113 5.33 11.97 -2.99
C ASN A 113 5.54 12.46 -1.56
N THR A 114 4.46 12.58 -0.78
CA THR A 114 4.54 12.95 0.64
C THR A 114 5.34 11.93 1.46
N TYR A 115 5.04 10.64 1.33
CA TYR A 115 5.76 9.60 2.07
C TYR A 115 7.21 9.42 1.60
N LEU A 116 7.48 9.53 0.30
CA LEU A 116 8.86 9.52 -0.22
C LEU A 116 9.68 10.66 0.38
N ALA A 117 9.15 11.89 0.38
CA ALA A 117 9.83 13.04 0.98
C ALA A 117 10.01 12.91 2.50
N ALA A 118 9.14 12.18 3.19
CA ALA A 118 9.31 11.87 4.62
C ALA A 118 10.45 10.86 4.83
N MET A 119 10.49 9.78 4.04
CA MET A 119 11.52 8.74 4.14
C MET A 119 12.92 9.25 3.76
N GLU A 120 13.03 10.18 2.81
CA GLU A 120 14.30 10.80 2.43
C GLU A 120 14.93 11.61 3.58
N LYS A 121 14.11 12.21 4.47
CA LYS A 121 14.58 13.03 5.59
C LYS A 121 15.16 12.23 6.75
N THR A 122 14.71 10.99 6.92
CA THR A 122 15.13 10.11 8.03
C THR A 122 16.38 9.28 7.73
N GLY A 123 16.89 9.33 6.49
CA GLY A 123 18.04 8.54 6.06
C GLY A 123 17.71 7.06 5.74
N SER A 124 18.67 6.36 5.13
CA SER A 124 18.50 4.98 4.67
C SER A 124 18.47 4.00 5.85
N GLY A 125 17.28 3.52 6.24
CA GLY A 125 17.13 2.48 7.26
C GLY A 125 15.87 2.56 8.10
N GLU A 126 15.16 3.70 8.10
CA GLU A 126 14.09 3.98 9.06
C GLU A 126 12.76 4.36 8.39
N ALA A 127 12.45 3.78 7.23
CA ALA A 127 11.22 4.09 6.49
C ALA A 127 9.94 3.99 7.36
N THR A 128 9.85 2.96 8.21
CA THR A 128 8.74 2.80 9.16
C THR A 128 8.67 3.93 10.19
N GLN A 129 9.80 4.48 10.63
CA GLN A 129 9.85 5.60 11.59
C GLN A 129 9.44 6.93 10.96
N ALA A 130 9.68 7.12 9.65
CA ALA A 130 9.19 8.27 8.90
C ALA A 130 7.68 8.23 8.62
N VAL A 131 7.16 7.03 8.29
CA VAL A 131 5.79 6.90 7.76
C VAL A 131 4.73 7.12 8.83
N GLY A 132 4.92 6.60 10.05
CA GLY A 132 3.92 6.71 11.13
C GLY A 132 3.54 8.16 11.47
N PRO A 133 4.49 9.05 11.77
CA PRO A 133 4.20 10.46 12.07
C PRO A 133 3.56 11.20 10.90
N GLU A 134 4.01 10.93 9.67
CA GLU A 134 3.45 11.57 8.48
C GLU A 134 2.00 11.11 8.23
N PHE A 135 1.71 9.83 8.45
CA PHE A 135 0.37 9.27 8.41
C PHE A 135 -0.56 9.95 9.43
N ALA A 136 -0.12 10.09 10.67
CA ALA A 136 -0.90 10.75 11.72
C ALA A 136 -1.19 12.22 11.40
N ARG A 137 -0.23 12.93 10.80
CA ARG A 137 -0.40 14.29 10.30
C ARG A 137 -1.47 14.37 9.20
N LEU A 138 -1.46 13.43 8.25
CA LEU A 138 -2.45 13.36 7.16
C LEU A 138 -3.86 13.01 7.66
N CYS A 139 -3.96 12.24 8.74
CA CYS A 139 -5.22 11.96 9.43
C CYS A 139 -5.76 13.14 10.24
N GLY A 140 -4.97 14.21 10.44
CA GLY A 140 -5.33 15.34 11.30
C GLY A 140 -5.16 15.06 12.81
N SER A 141 -4.36 14.05 13.17
CA SER A 141 -4.13 13.63 14.57
C SER A 141 -2.63 13.43 14.87
N PRO A 142 -1.76 14.44 14.65
CA PRO A 142 -0.30 14.28 14.71
C PRO A 142 0.23 13.79 16.07
N ASP A 143 -0.44 14.13 17.17
CA ASP A 143 -0.03 13.75 18.54
C ASP A 143 -0.67 12.44 19.03
N ASN A 144 -1.49 11.78 18.19
CA ASN A 144 -2.18 10.56 18.58
C ASN A 144 -1.29 9.32 18.32
N ALA A 145 -0.75 8.76 19.40
CA ALA A 145 0.12 7.59 19.34
C ALA A 145 -0.53 6.36 18.69
N PHE A 146 -1.85 6.15 18.84
CA PHE A 146 -2.55 5.03 18.21
C PHE A 146 -2.66 5.20 16.70
N VAL A 147 -2.93 6.42 16.22
CA VAL A 147 -2.99 6.72 14.78
C VAL A 147 -1.59 6.56 14.16
N THR A 148 -0.57 7.12 14.79
CA THR A 148 0.84 6.96 14.39
C THR A 148 1.24 5.49 14.29
N LEU A 149 0.92 4.69 15.31
CA LEU A 149 1.25 3.27 15.35
C LEU A 149 0.52 2.48 14.25
N ASN A 150 -0.76 2.79 13.98
CA ASN A 150 -1.52 2.13 12.93
C ASN A 150 -0.92 2.40 11.54
N GLY A 151 -0.51 3.64 11.26
CA GLY A 151 0.19 3.99 10.02
C GLY A 151 1.51 3.24 9.85
N ALA A 152 2.36 3.22 10.88
CA ALA A 152 3.61 2.48 10.87
C ALA A 152 3.38 0.96 10.69
N ARG A 153 2.35 0.42 11.35
CA ARG A 153 2.03 -1.01 11.32
C ARG A 153 1.52 -1.45 9.95
N ILE A 154 0.60 -0.72 9.32
CA ILE A 154 0.13 -1.10 7.98
C ILE A 154 1.27 -1.04 6.95
N PHE A 155 2.13 -0.02 7.05
CA PHE A 155 3.30 0.09 6.19
C PHE A 155 4.22 -1.13 6.35
N HIS A 156 4.60 -1.45 7.58
CA HIS A 156 5.46 -2.60 7.87
C HIS A 156 4.86 -3.92 7.39
N LEU A 157 3.61 -4.22 7.75
CA LEU A 157 2.92 -5.44 7.35
C LEU A 157 2.85 -5.57 5.82
N THR A 158 2.55 -4.47 5.13
CA THR A 158 2.46 -4.45 3.66
C THR A 158 3.81 -4.73 3.02
N VAL A 159 4.86 -4.05 3.47
CA VAL A 159 6.23 -4.21 2.95
C VAL A 159 6.73 -5.63 3.16
N THR A 160 6.52 -6.19 4.36
CA THR A 160 6.90 -7.57 4.69
C THR A 160 6.11 -8.59 3.86
N ALA A 161 4.79 -8.43 3.71
CA ALA A 161 3.98 -9.33 2.91
C ALA A 161 4.41 -9.34 1.42
N VAL A 162 4.71 -8.17 0.85
CA VAL A 162 5.25 -8.08 -0.52
C VAL A 162 6.61 -8.75 -0.62
N GLN A 163 7.50 -8.54 0.35
CA GLN A 163 8.81 -9.18 0.40
C GLN A 163 8.70 -10.71 0.40
N GLU A 164 7.86 -11.24 1.30
CA GLU A 164 7.64 -12.68 1.45
C GLU A 164 7.05 -13.27 0.19
N TYR A 165 6.02 -12.62 -0.38
CA TYR A 165 5.39 -13.08 -1.61
C TYR A 165 6.38 -13.12 -2.78
N VAL A 166 7.08 -12.00 -3.04
CA VAL A 166 8.11 -11.89 -4.09
C VAL A 166 9.24 -12.93 -3.88
N GLY A 167 9.57 -13.25 -2.63
CA GLY A 167 10.56 -14.26 -2.29
C GLY A 167 10.09 -15.70 -2.50
N SER A 168 8.80 -15.95 -2.29
CA SER A 168 8.14 -17.27 -2.36
C SER A 168 7.81 -17.73 -3.79
N VAL A 169 7.76 -16.80 -4.75
CA VAL A 169 7.38 -17.11 -6.13
C VAL A 169 8.58 -17.12 -7.09
N LYS A 170 8.43 -17.85 -8.19
CA LYS A 170 9.33 -17.82 -9.35
C LYS A 170 8.50 -17.44 -10.57
N ILE A 171 8.94 -16.39 -11.27
CA ILE A 171 8.25 -15.95 -12.49
C ILE A 171 8.61 -16.91 -13.63
N VAL A 172 7.59 -17.54 -14.21
CA VAL A 172 7.69 -18.40 -15.39
C VAL A 172 7.00 -17.75 -16.57
N THR A 173 7.54 -18.00 -17.77
CA THR A 173 6.92 -17.54 -19.02
C THR A 173 5.73 -18.44 -19.33
N GLU A 174 4.59 -17.86 -19.72
CA GLU A 174 3.46 -18.65 -20.26
C GLU A 174 3.99 -19.48 -21.43
N SER A 175 3.90 -20.80 -21.31
CA SER A 175 4.13 -21.70 -22.44
C SER A 175 2.90 -21.57 -23.34
N ALA A 176 3.10 -21.04 -24.55
CA ALA A 176 2.08 -20.95 -25.59
C ALA A 176 1.63 -22.33 -26.08
#